data_AF-A0AAU7D0M1-F1
#
_entry.id   AF-A0AAU7D0M1-F1
#
_cell.length_a   1.000
_cell.length_b   1.000
_cell.length_c   1.000
_cell.angle_alpha   90.00
_cell.angle_beta   90.00
_cell.angle_gamma   90.00
#
_symmetry.space_group_name_H-M   'P 1'
#
loop_
_entity.id
_entity.type
_entity.pdbx_description
1 polymer ?
#
loop_
_entity_poly.entity_id
_entity_poly.type
_entity_poly.pdbx_seq_one_letter_code
_entity_poly.pdbx_strand_id
1 'polypeptide(L)'
;MPFNVQNIGGNIIYVTFAKQDSASSESGAILAFDQVTGKYKGMLTGTDNNPINIDGLWAIGFGNDASAGTATTLYFIAGPDNEANGLLGTLTAVENVQGNHQ
;
A
#
# COMPACT_ATOMS: atom_id res chain seq x y z
N MET A 1 -12.96 12.17 0.03
CA MET A 1 -12.10 10.97 -0.06
C MET A 1 -10.73 11.36 0.48
N PRO A 2 -10.21 10.71 1.53
CA PRO A 2 -8.87 11.02 2.04
C PRO A 2 -7.78 10.42 1.15
N PHE A 3 -6.65 11.12 1.07
CA PHE A 3 -5.40 10.62 0.50
C PHE A 3 -4.40 10.46 1.64
N ASN A 4 -3.56 9.42 1.60
CA ASN A 4 -2.54 9.16 2.61
C ASN A 4 -1.20 8.86 1.91
N VAL A 5 -0.15 9.53 2.39
CA VAL A 5 1.23 9.34 1.95
C VAL A 5 2.02 8.96 3.17
N GLN A 6 2.70 7.82 3.13
CA GLN A 6 3.51 7.33 4.24
C GLN A 6 4.95 7.14 3.78
N ASN A 7 5.87 7.78 4.51
CA ASN A 7 7.29 7.53 4.37
C ASN A 7 7.68 6.40 5.33
N ILE A 8 8.15 5.30 4.76
CA ILE A 8 8.58 4.12 5.49
C ILE A 8 10.08 4.05 5.27
N GLY A 9 10.85 4.46 6.28
CA GLY A 9 12.29 4.71 6.16
C GLY A 9 13.03 3.73 5.24
N GLY A 10 13.85 4.28 4.34
CA GLY A 10 14.41 3.57 3.17
C GLY A 10 14.05 4.32 1.89
N ASN A 11 14.59 3.94 0.73
CA ASN A 11 14.47 4.74 -0.51
C ASN A 11 13.09 4.77 -1.19
N ILE A 12 12.00 4.36 -0.53
CA ILE A 12 10.68 4.19 -1.16
C ILE A 12 9.55 4.81 -0.33
N ILE A 13 8.69 5.59 -0.97
CA ILE A 13 7.42 6.11 -0.45
C ILE A 13 6.28 5.29 -1.05
N TYR A 14 5.31 4.93 -0.21
CA TYR A 14 4.07 4.32 -0.69
C TYR A 14 2.95 5.35 -0.74
N VAL A 15 2.22 5.36 -1.85
CA VAL A 15 1.10 6.26 -2.10
C VAL A 15 -0.13 5.43 -2.36
N THR A 16 -1.19 5.72 -1.59
CA THR A 16 -2.53 5.18 -1.83
C THR A 16 -3.39 6.25 -2.46
N PHE A 17 -4.12 5.89 -3.52
CA PHE A 17 -5.18 6.72 -4.07
C PHE A 17 -6.50 5.96 -3.94
N ALA A 18 -7.56 6.66 -3.50
CA ALA A 18 -8.92 6.25 -3.82
C ALA A 18 -9.31 7.02 -5.09
N LYS A 19 -9.54 6.32 -6.20
CA LYS A 19 -9.96 6.98 -7.45
C LYS A 19 -11.39 7.50 -7.29
N GLN A 20 -11.55 8.81 -7.15
CA GLN A 20 -12.84 9.52 -7.21
C GLN A 20 -13.28 9.65 -8.67
N ASP A 21 -13.79 8.59 -9.28
CA ASP A 21 -14.37 8.70 -10.62
C ASP A 21 -15.66 7.88 -10.68
N SER A 22 -16.73 8.47 -11.21
CA SER A 22 -18.08 7.88 -11.26
C SER A 22 -18.19 6.64 -12.16
N ALA A 23 -17.06 6.19 -12.74
CA ALA A 23 -16.93 4.97 -13.53
C ALA A 23 -15.83 4.01 -13.00
N SER A 24 -15.31 4.22 -11.79
CA SER A 24 -14.41 3.26 -11.14
C SER A 24 -14.69 3.20 -9.64
N SER A 25 -15.66 2.39 -9.29
CA SER A 25 -15.68 1.81 -7.96
C SER A 25 -14.31 1.11 -7.72
N GLU A 26 -13.69 1.28 -6.55
CA GLU A 26 -12.84 0.22 -5.94
C GLU A 26 -11.37 0.02 -6.40
N SER A 27 -10.66 1.02 -6.94
CA SER A 27 -9.20 0.85 -7.18
C SER A 27 -8.37 1.18 -5.94
N GLY A 28 -8.28 0.24 -5.00
CA GLY A 28 -7.38 0.29 -3.83
C GLY A 28 -6.00 -0.29 -4.11
N ALA A 29 -5.43 0.11 -5.24
CA ALA A 29 -4.05 -0.22 -5.60
C ALA A 29 -3.09 0.62 -4.75
N ILE A 30 -2.01 -0.01 -4.33
CA ILE A 30 -0.94 0.66 -3.57
C ILE A 30 0.23 0.88 -4.53
N LEU A 31 0.66 2.12 -4.72
CA LEU A 31 1.81 2.44 -5.56
C LEU A 31 3.07 2.64 -4.74
N ALA A 32 4.20 2.23 -5.30
CA ALA A 32 5.52 2.49 -4.78
C ALA A 32 6.23 3.55 -5.63
N PHE A 33 6.84 4.52 -4.97
CA PHE A 33 7.65 5.57 -5.56
C PHE A 33 9.00 5.64 -4.87
N ASP A 34 10.04 5.99 -5.60
CA ASP A 34 11.35 6.28 -5.03
C ASP A 34 11.27 7.57 -4.19
N GLN A 35 11.69 7.51 -2.92
CA GLN A 35 11.59 8.66 -2.01
C GLN A 35 12.46 9.84 -2.44
N VAL A 36 13.60 9.56 -3.08
CA VAL A 36 14.62 10.56 -3.39
C VAL A 36 14.30 11.24 -4.71
N THR A 37 13.93 10.44 -5.71
CA THR A 37 13.70 10.91 -7.07
C THR A 37 12.23 11.14 -7.41
N GLY A 38 11.29 10.65 -6.58
CA GLY A 38 9.86 10.67 -6.85
C GLY A 38 9.43 9.78 -8.01
N LYS A 39 10.33 8.94 -8.55
CA LYS A 39 10.02 8.08 -9.69
C LYS A 39 9.14 6.92 -9.28
N TYR A 40 8.09 6.66 -10.07
CA TYR A 40 7.27 5.47 -9.92
C TYR A 40 8.12 4.20 -10.05
N LYS A 41 7.98 3.28 -9.09
CA LYS A 41 8.72 2.00 -9.01
C LYS A 41 7.83 0.79 -9.31
N GLY A 42 6.52 0.91 -9.22
CA GLY A 42 5.59 -0.19 -9.45
C GLY A 42 4.37 -0.16 -8.52
N MET A 43 3.48 -1.12 -8.69
CA MET A 43 2.40 -1.38 -7.73
C MET A 43 2.89 -2.39 -6.69
N LEU A 44 2.27 -2.39 -5.51
CA LEU A 44 2.43 -3.48 -4.56
C LEU A 44 1.84 -4.76 -5.18
N THR A 45 2.66 -5.80 -5.24
CA THR A 45 2.27 -7.11 -5.80
C THR A 45 2.30 -8.19 -4.73
N GLY A 46 1.46 -9.22 -4.90
CA GLY A 46 1.51 -10.44 -4.12
C GLY A 46 2.72 -11.31 -4.49
N THR A 47 2.86 -12.43 -3.79
CA THR A 47 3.89 -13.45 -4.06
C THR A 47 3.74 -14.11 -5.44
N ASP A 48 2.58 -13.93 -6.07
CA ASP A 48 2.24 -14.38 -7.42
C ASP A 48 2.53 -13.32 -8.50
N ASN A 49 3.14 -12.19 -8.13
CA ASN A 49 3.39 -11.02 -8.98
C ASN A 49 2.11 -10.32 -9.50
N ASN A 50 0.93 -10.66 -8.97
CA ASN A 50 -0.29 -9.95 -9.31
C ASN A 50 -0.44 -8.70 -8.42
N PRO A 51 -0.95 -7.57 -8.96
CA PRO A 51 -1.23 -6.40 -8.15
C PRO A 51 -2.18 -6.71 -7.01
N ILE A 52 -1.86 -6.23 -5.81
CA ILE A 52 -2.77 -6.29 -4.68
C ILE A 52 -3.76 -5.14 -4.80
N ASN A 53 -5.06 -5.46 -4.82
CA ASN A 53 -6.14 -4.48 -4.79
C ASN A 53 -6.98 -4.71 -3.53
N ILE A 54 -7.06 -3.69 -2.68
CA ILE A 54 -7.88 -3.74 -1.46
C ILE A 54 -9.12 -2.89 -1.69
N ASP A 55 -10.28 -3.54 -1.80
CA ASP A 55 -11.53 -2.82 -1.95
C ASP A 55 -11.76 -1.84 -0.78
N GLY A 56 -12.22 -0.63 -1.09
CA GLY A 56 -12.53 0.41 -0.09
C GLY A 56 -11.32 0.90 0.71
N LEU A 57 -10.09 0.81 0.20
CA LEU A 57 -8.89 1.20 0.94
C LEU A 57 -8.96 2.65 1.46
N TRP A 58 -8.85 2.84 2.77
CA TRP A 58 -8.94 4.14 3.43
C TRP A 58 -7.57 4.69 3.85
N ALA A 59 -6.72 3.83 4.42
CA ALA A 59 -5.38 4.22 4.83
C ALA A 59 -4.45 3.01 4.92
N ILE A 60 -3.16 3.30 4.86
CA ILE A 60 -2.08 2.35 5.08
C ILE A 60 -1.07 2.93 6.08
N GLY A 61 -0.28 2.07 6.70
CA GLY A 61 0.90 2.44 7.47
C GLY A 61 1.79 1.22 7.62
N PHE A 62 3.11 1.40 7.69
CA PHE A 62 4.01 0.29 7.97
C PHE A 62 4.47 0.34 9.43
N GLY A 63 4.88 -0.82 9.94
CA GLY A 63 5.62 -0.86 11.20
C GLY A 63 6.96 -0.12 11.11
N ASN A 64 7.61 0.05 12.26
CA ASN A 64 8.83 0.83 12.39
C ASN A 64 9.91 0.14 13.23
N ASP A 65 9.84 -1.18 13.36
CA ASP A 65 10.67 -2.02 14.22
C ASP A 65 10.73 -1.57 15.69
N ALA A 66 9.69 -0.83 16.12
CA ALA A 66 9.51 -0.35 17.47
C ALA A 66 8.04 -0.55 17.88
N SER A 67 7.41 0.46 18.49
CA SER A 67 6.04 0.34 19.02
C SER A 67 4.97 0.12 17.94
N ALA A 68 5.26 0.38 16.66
CA ALA A 68 4.31 0.18 15.56
C ALA A 68 4.41 -1.21 14.90
N GLY A 69 5.18 -2.14 15.48
CA GLY A 69 5.41 -3.47 14.90
C GLY A 69 6.58 -3.50 13.90
N THR A 70 6.76 -4.65 13.25
CA THR A 70 7.88 -4.90 12.33
C THR A 70 7.79 -4.03 11.08
N ALA A 71 8.91 -3.47 10.62
CA ALA A 71 8.97 -2.62 9.41
C ALA A 71 8.60 -3.36 8.13
N THR A 72 8.60 -4.69 8.16
CA THR A 72 8.11 -5.55 7.08
C THR A 72 6.59 -5.71 7.06
N THR A 73 5.84 -5.14 8.00
CA THR A 73 4.38 -5.25 8.04
C THR A 73 3.72 -3.96 7.57
N LEU A 74 2.90 -4.06 6.52
CA LEU A 74 1.98 -3.03 6.07
C LEU A 74 0.61 -3.29 6.71
N TYR A 75 0.15 -2.37 7.54
CA TYR A 75 -1.19 -2.30 8.09
C TYR A 75 -2.09 -1.48 7.17
N PHE A 76 -3.35 -1.89 7.02
CA PHE A 76 -4.33 -1.14 6.25
C PHE A 76 -5.69 -1.14 6.92
N ILE A 77 -6.45 -0.07 6.70
CA ILE A 77 -7.87 0.00 6.98
C ILE A 77 -8.64 0.19 5.68
N ALA A 78 -9.77 -0.48 5.57
CA ALA A 78 -10.60 -0.47 4.37
C ALA A 78 -12.08 -0.55 4.71
N GLY A 79 -12.91 -0.05 3.80
CA GLY A 79 -14.36 -0.10 3.83
C GLY A 79 -14.93 -1.00 2.73
N PRO A 80 -14.78 -2.33 2.80
CA PRO A 80 -15.35 -3.22 1.78
C PRO A 80 -16.88 -3.18 1.78
N ASP A 81 -17.48 -3.80 0.76
CA ASP A 81 -18.94 -3.85 0.58
C ASP A 81 -19.57 -2.46 0.50
N ASN A 82 -18.96 -1.58 -0.31
CA ASN A 82 -19.43 -0.21 -0.49
C ASN A 82 -19.44 0.59 0.84
N GLU A 83 -18.36 0.44 1.63
CA GLU A 83 -18.13 1.06 2.94
C GLU A 83 -19.12 0.63 4.05
N ALA A 84 -19.89 -0.43 3.84
CA ALA A 84 -20.84 -0.94 4.84
C ALA A 84 -20.14 -1.57 6.06
N ASN A 85 -18.92 -2.06 5.87
CA ASN A 85 -18.11 -2.71 6.90
C ASN A 85 -16.75 -2.04 7.05
N GLY A 86 -16.15 -2.12 8.24
CA GLY A 86 -14.75 -1.74 8.46
C GLY A 86 -13.84 -2.96 8.54
N LEU A 87 -12.76 -2.97 7.77
CA LEU A 87 -11.74 -4.01 7.76
C LEU A 87 -10.40 -3.42 8.22
N LEU A 88 -9.77 -4.04 9.21
CA LEU A 88 -8.36 -3.83 9.57
C LEU A 88 -7.59 -5.08 9.18
N GLY A 89 -6.53 -4.92 8.39
CA GLY A 89 -5.71 -6.04 7.92
C GLY A 89 -4.22 -5.72 7.85
N THR A 90 -3.43 -6.74 7.57
CA THR A 90 -1.98 -6.64 7.43
C THR A 90 -1.47 -7.42 6.23
N LEU A 91 -0.44 -6.91 5.58
CA LEU A 91 0.37 -7.59 4.58
C LEU A 91 1.81 -7.64 5.09
N THR A 92 2.44 -8.81 5.03
CA THR A 92 3.86 -8.97 5.40
C THR A 92 4.69 -8.96 4.13
N ALA A 93 5.60 -8.00 4.03
CA ALA A 93 6.59 -7.93 2.97
C ALA A 93 7.48 -9.15 3.01
N VAL A 94 7.66 -9.77 1.85
CA VAL A 94 8.70 -10.75 1.60
C VAL A 94 9.80 -10.08 0.77
N GLU A 95 11.04 -10.48 0.95
CA GLU A 95 12.13 -9.96 0.12
C GLU A 95 11.84 -10.23 -1.35
N ASN A 96 11.79 -9.17 -2.15
CA ASN A 96 11.72 -9.30 -3.59
C ASN A 96 13.10 -9.72 -4.10
N VAL A 97 13.30 -11.02 -4.30
CA VAL A 97 14.54 -11.59 -4.87
C VAL A 97 14.82 -11.00 -6.27
N GLN A 98 13.81 -10.46 -6.96
CA GLN A 98 13.95 -9.76 -8.24
C GLN A 98 14.37 -8.28 -8.14
N GLY A 99 14.26 -7.65 -6.97
CA GLY A 99 14.52 -6.21 -6.77
C GLY A 99 15.99 -5.85 -6.51
N ASN A 100 16.85 -6.84 -6.26
CA ASN A 100 18.23 -6.62 -5.80
C ASN A 100 19.27 -6.57 -6.95
N HIS A 101 18.83 -6.29 -8.17
CA HIS A 101 19.70 -6.22 -9.37
C HIS A 101 19.72 -4.83 -10.03
N GLN A 102 19.61 -3.74 -9.26
CA GLN A 102 19.76 -2.38 -9.79
C GLN A 102 20.85 -1.63 -9.04
#